data_AF-A0A2P4PHF6-F1
#
_entry.id   AF-A0A2P4PHF6-F1
#
_cell.length_a   1.000
_cell.length_b   1.000
_cell.length_c   1.000
_cell.angle_alpha   90.00
_cell.angle_beta   90.00
_cell.angle_gamma   90.00
#
_symmetry.space_group_name_H-M   'P 1'
#
loop_
_entity.id
_entity.type
_entity.pdbx_description
1 polymer ?
#
loop_
_entity_poly.entity_id
_entity_poly.type
_entity_poly.pdbx_seq_one_letter_code
_entity_poly.pdbx_strand_id
1 'polypeptide(L)'
;MKIKYGVFLFFIISAHSNLIPNNRVITDSDSTKDFNLIEGITYKVIHSKSGSNLDSNGDGIYISSASNPYQYWSLRKAADDNRYNIVNLKSGMNLDSNGQTAYISAPKHNSIFNPYQHWMFTKIDDDAFNIIHPKSRNLDGNGKNVYISSPGDNSKVNPYQYWLFEPSNYNISATVMDFTYPPDIKDNLDKYKSRVNLLSGNFVFENYANATIEQTIDRIETKSNIYSLEIRKSESFESTKYVGMDFHLGMPILEILGINTRFVGGIKSTFRSNHDEVYRESVSETVSYHIGQKIIVPPLNSVKVNSTIDKVSIHVPFKAKIRINGKADRLDENGRIVSMTDVEINALRCYLRKENYETKNITVEGDYLIVDTSGTLEVEGYGFDTRIETYPIPQTPKDQPSNSNTSYFFLLYIAFIIIIPFIAYFMKTYLNESEGYDRIP
;
A
#
# COMPACT_ATOMS: atom_id res chain seq x y z
N MET A 1 -39.16 -3.21 44.55
CA MET A 1 -38.54 -1.97 44.02
C MET A 1 -38.19 -2.23 42.55
N LYS A 2 -38.89 -1.59 41.59
CA LYS A 2 -38.70 -1.84 40.15
C LYS A 2 -37.54 -0.98 39.64
N ILE A 3 -36.45 -1.61 39.22
CA ILE A 3 -35.34 -0.93 38.55
C ILE A 3 -35.76 -0.67 37.11
N LYS A 4 -35.90 0.61 36.73
CA LYS A 4 -36.08 1.04 35.34
C LYS A 4 -34.69 1.11 34.69
N TYR A 5 -34.44 0.27 33.70
CA TYR A 5 -33.30 0.40 32.81
C TYR A 5 -33.51 1.63 31.93
N GLY A 6 -32.80 2.71 32.22
CA GLY A 6 -32.69 3.85 31.32
C GLY A 6 -31.73 3.47 30.19
N VAL A 7 -32.28 3.29 28.98
CA VAL A 7 -31.46 3.22 27.76
C VAL A 7 -30.89 4.60 27.54
N PHE A 8 -29.62 4.80 27.90
CA PHE A 8 -28.83 5.96 27.49
C PHE A 8 -28.50 5.78 26.01
N LEU A 9 -29.32 6.35 25.13
CA LEU A 9 -28.96 6.59 23.74
C LEU A 9 -27.85 7.65 23.75
N PHE A 10 -26.60 7.20 23.65
CA PHE A 10 -25.51 8.07 23.23
C PHE A 10 -25.76 8.45 21.77
N PHE A 11 -26.41 9.58 21.57
CA PHE A 11 -26.23 10.30 20.31
C PHE A 11 -24.77 10.74 20.29
N ILE A 12 -23.95 10.12 19.46
CA ILE A 12 -22.75 10.77 18.97
C ILE A 12 -23.27 11.94 18.14
N ILE A 13 -23.41 13.11 18.78
CA ILE A 13 -23.49 14.36 18.05
C ILE A 13 -22.11 14.51 17.44
N SER A 14 -21.96 14.01 16.23
CA SER A 14 -20.82 14.30 15.38
C SER A 14 -20.63 15.81 15.41
N ALA A 15 -19.53 16.27 15.99
CA ALA A 15 -19.10 17.66 15.90
C ALA A 15 -18.55 17.96 14.48
N HIS A 16 -19.19 17.44 13.44
CA HIS A 16 -18.88 17.68 12.05
C HIS A 16 -20.11 18.27 11.38
N SER A 17 -20.13 19.59 11.24
CA SER A 17 -20.47 20.24 9.97
C SER A 17 -20.48 21.76 10.13
N ASN A 18 -19.33 22.37 10.43
CA ASN A 18 -19.13 23.77 10.04
C ASN A 18 -18.59 23.85 8.61
N LEU A 19 -18.54 22.75 7.87
CA LEU A 19 -18.07 22.72 6.49
C LEU A 19 -19.21 23.10 5.55
N ILE A 20 -18.86 23.85 4.50
CA ILE A 20 -19.78 24.06 3.39
C ILE A 20 -20.04 22.71 2.72
N PRO A 21 -21.31 22.32 2.54
CA PRO A 21 -21.66 21.05 1.89
C PRO A 21 -21.15 21.04 0.46
N ASN A 22 -20.81 19.87 -0.07
CA ASN A 22 -20.43 19.72 -1.48
C ASN A 22 -21.68 19.57 -2.34
N ASN A 23 -22.56 20.56 -2.28
CA ASN A 23 -23.73 20.61 -3.13
C ASN A 23 -23.36 20.98 -4.56
N ARG A 24 -24.17 20.54 -5.51
CA ARG A 24 -24.06 20.99 -6.90
C ARG A 24 -24.37 22.47 -7.00
N VAL A 25 -23.51 23.21 -7.70
CA VAL A 25 -23.78 24.58 -8.11
C VAL A 25 -24.73 24.57 -9.30
N ILE A 26 -25.80 25.35 -9.18
CA ILE A 26 -26.85 25.45 -10.20
C ILE A 26 -26.34 26.34 -11.34
N THR A 27 -26.09 25.72 -12.49
CA THR A 27 -25.54 26.34 -13.71
C THR A 27 -26.53 26.36 -14.87
N ASP A 28 -27.57 25.53 -14.78
CA ASP A 28 -28.78 25.47 -15.60
C ASP A 28 -29.90 24.88 -14.72
N SER A 29 -31.12 25.40 -14.79
CA SER A 29 -32.22 24.93 -13.93
C SER A 29 -32.65 23.49 -14.27
N ASP A 30 -32.37 23.03 -15.48
CA ASP A 30 -32.99 21.81 -16.01
C ASP A 30 -32.04 20.60 -15.99
N SER A 31 -30.74 20.79 -15.69
CA SER A 31 -29.77 19.70 -15.61
C SER A 31 -29.58 19.20 -14.18
N THR A 32 -30.21 18.07 -13.87
CA THR A 32 -30.09 17.40 -12.56
C THR A 32 -28.86 16.47 -12.45
N LYS A 33 -28.09 16.31 -13.53
CA LYS A 33 -27.00 15.32 -13.63
C LYS A 33 -25.61 15.94 -13.74
N ASP A 34 -25.50 17.25 -13.76
CA ASP A 34 -24.22 17.93 -13.97
C ASP A 34 -23.44 18.13 -12.65
N PHE A 35 -22.33 17.42 -12.44
CA PHE A 35 -21.46 17.57 -11.26
C PHE A 35 -20.20 18.39 -11.56
N ASN A 36 -20.24 19.25 -12.58
CA ASN A 36 -19.05 19.98 -13.02
C ASN A 36 -18.62 21.11 -12.08
N LEU A 37 -19.54 21.60 -11.25
CA LEU A 37 -19.29 22.70 -10.34
C LEU A 37 -19.96 22.43 -8.99
N ILE A 38 -19.16 22.43 -7.93
CA ILE A 38 -19.49 21.94 -6.60
C ILE A 38 -19.10 22.98 -5.55
N GLU A 39 -19.92 23.14 -4.54
CA GLU A 39 -19.66 24.03 -3.42
C GLU A 39 -18.60 23.49 -2.46
N GLY A 40 -17.92 24.37 -1.73
CA GLY A 40 -17.05 24.03 -0.61
C GLY A 40 -15.73 23.33 -0.96
N ILE A 41 -15.48 23.00 -2.24
CA ILE A 41 -14.18 22.50 -2.72
C ILE A 41 -13.35 23.60 -3.37
N THR A 42 -12.06 23.32 -3.55
CA THR A 42 -11.08 24.27 -4.07
C THR A 42 -10.96 24.19 -5.59
N TYR A 43 -10.86 25.34 -6.23
CA TYR A 43 -10.67 25.51 -7.67
C TYR A 43 -9.53 26.46 -7.99
N LYS A 44 -8.87 26.21 -9.12
CA LYS A 44 -8.30 27.28 -9.95
C LYS A 44 -9.35 27.71 -10.96
N VAL A 45 -9.56 29.02 -11.06
CA VAL A 45 -10.49 29.61 -12.03
C VAL A 45 -9.67 30.17 -13.18
N ILE A 46 -9.72 29.54 -14.34
CA ILE A 46 -8.80 29.79 -15.46
C ILE A 46 -9.55 30.59 -16.53
N HIS A 47 -8.98 31.71 -16.96
CA HIS A 47 -9.49 32.48 -18.08
C HIS A 47 -9.20 31.75 -19.40
N SER A 48 -10.25 31.22 -20.02
CA SER A 48 -10.17 30.28 -21.15
C SER A 48 -9.30 30.79 -22.30
N LYS A 49 -9.43 32.07 -22.66
CA LYS A 49 -8.67 32.64 -23.79
C LYS A 49 -7.17 32.74 -23.54
N SER A 50 -6.76 32.94 -22.29
CA SER A 50 -5.34 33.14 -21.92
C SER A 50 -4.68 31.93 -21.27
N GLY A 51 -5.46 30.96 -20.78
CA GLY A 51 -4.96 29.84 -19.99
C GLY A 51 -4.37 30.21 -18.62
N SER A 52 -4.51 31.46 -18.19
CA SER A 52 -4.00 31.99 -16.91
C SER A 52 -5.12 32.10 -15.87
N ASN A 53 -4.78 32.19 -14.59
CA ASN A 53 -5.73 32.09 -13.47
C ASN A 53 -6.29 33.46 -13.08
N LEU A 54 -7.54 33.48 -12.60
CA LEU A 54 -8.08 34.55 -11.78
C LEU A 54 -7.28 34.63 -10.48
N ASP A 55 -6.77 35.82 -10.21
CA ASP A 55 -5.77 36.06 -9.18
C ASP A 55 -6.11 37.33 -8.40
N SER A 56 -5.51 37.46 -7.23
CA SER A 56 -5.64 38.64 -6.38
C SER A 56 -4.33 38.99 -5.68
N ASN A 57 -4.13 40.29 -5.45
CA ASN A 57 -3.07 40.81 -4.59
C ASN A 57 -3.59 41.25 -3.20
N GLY A 58 -4.83 40.90 -2.86
CA GLY A 58 -5.48 41.27 -1.60
C GLY A 58 -6.48 42.42 -1.71
N ASP A 59 -6.31 43.30 -2.70
CA ASP A 59 -7.21 44.44 -2.94
C ASP A 59 -7.87 44.33 -4.32
N GLY A 60 -7.06 44.15 -5.35
CA GLY A 60 -7.48 44.00 -6.74
C GLY A 60 -7.57 42.54 -7.18
N ILE A 61 -8.14 42.37 -8.37
CA ILE A 61 -8.17 41.09 -9.09
C ILE A 61 -7.67 41.29 -10.51
N TYR A 62 -6.98 40.28 -11.01
CA TYR A 62 -6.32 40.29 -12.31
C TYR A 62 -6.14 38.85 -12.81
N ILE A 63 -5.55 38.70 -14.00
CA ILE A 63 -5.24 37.41 -14.59
C ILE A 63 -3.73 37.21 -14.56
N SER A 64 -3.30 36.03 -14.10
CA SER A 64 -1.89 35.71 -13.93
C SER A 64 -1.60 34.22 -14.02
N SER A 65 -0.44 33.88 -14.59
CA SER A 65 0.11 32.53 -14.61
C SER A 65 1.08 32.28 -13.45
N ALA A 66 1.48 33.33 -12.71
CA ALA A 66 2.45 33.22 -11.63
C ALA A 66 1.81 32.52 -10.42
N SER A 67 2.30 31.32 -10.09
CA SER A 67 1.76 30.53 -8.99
C SER A 67 1.82 31.30 -7.67
N ASN A 68 0.66 31.43 -7.02
CA ASN A 68 0.55 32.06 -5.71
C ASN A 68 -0.70 31.52 -4.97
N PRO A 69 -0.78 31.68 -3.63
CA PRO A 69 -1.90 31.17 -2.85
C PRO A 69 -3.23 31.91 -3.05
N TYR A 70 -3.23 33.08 -3.70
CA TYR A 70 -4.44 33.84 -4.00
C TYR A 70 -5.15 33.39 -5.29
N GLN A 71 -4.60 32.41 -6.02
CA GLN A 71 -5.23 31.82 -7.20
C GLN A 71 -6.24 30.72 -6.89
N TYR A 72 -6.44 30.40 -5.61
CA TYR A 72 -7.34 29.35 -5.17
C TYR A 72 -8.66 29.94 -4.69
N TRP A 73 -9.75 29.41 -5.21
CA TRP A 73 -11.12 29.89 -4.98
C TRP A 73 -12.06 28.74 -4.60
N SER A 74 -13.10 29.05 -3.84
CA SER A 74 -14.18 28.09 -3.54
C SER A 74 -15.53 28.77 -3.71
N LEU A 75 -16.58 27.96 -3.86
CA LEU A 75 -17.94 28.42 -4.06
C LEU A 75 -18.76 28.14 -2.80
N ARG A 76 -19.57 29.11 -2.40
CA ARG A 76 -20.50 28.99 -1.27
C ARG A 76 -21.87 29.49 -1.69
N LYS A 77 -22.94 28.73 -1.47
CA LYS A 77 -24.30 29.23 -1.69
C LYS A 77 -24.56 30.50 -0.87
N ALA A 78 -25.08 31.52 -1.53
CA ALA A 78 -25.54 32.74 -0.89
C ALA A 78 -26.89 32.52 -0.20
N ALA A 79 -27.39 33.53 0.51
CA ALA A 79 -28.68 33.40 1.21
C ALA A 79 -29.89 33.22 0.26
N ASP A 80 -29.79 33.70 -0.98
CA ASP A 80 -30.82 33.55 -2.00
C ASP A 80 -30.59 32.29 -2.85
N ASP A 81 -31.67 31.61 -3.25
CA ASP A 81 -31.57 30.47 -4.16
C ASP A 81 -30.92 30.84 -5.50
N ASN A 82 -30.05 29.95 -6.00
CA ASN A 82 -29.28 30.05 -7.25
C ASN A 82 -28.20 31.15 -7.31
N ARG A 83 -27.76 31.68 -6.16
CA ARG A 83 -26.63 32.63 -6.10
C ARG A 83 -25.53 32.09 -5.21
N TYR A 84 -24.30 32.48 -5.53
CA TYR A 84 -23.11 31.97 -4.88
C TYR A 84 -22.13 33.11 -4.60
N ASN A 85 -21.39 33.01 -3.50
CA ASN A 85 -20.15 33.75 -3.36
C ASN A 85 -19.00 32.95 -4.00
N ILE A 86 -18.04 33.66 -4.57
CA ILE A 86 -16.74 33.12 -4.98
C ILE A 86 -15.73 33.58 -3.93
N VAL A 87 -15.25 32.67 -3.10
CA VAL A 87 -14.42 32.97 -1.93
C VAL A 87 -12.96 32.72 -2.27
N ASN A 88 -12.10 33.71 -2.07
CA ASN A 88 -10.66 33.55 -2.19
C ASN A 88 -10.12 32.80 -0.97
N LEU A 89 -9.42 31.69 -1.17
CA LEU A 89 -8.99 30.83 -0.06
C LEU A 89 -7.95 31.48 0.85
N LYS A 90 -7.03 32.28 0.29
CA LYS A 90 -5.96 32.89 1.07
C LYS A 90 -6.44 34.04 1.95
N SER A 91 -7.36 34.85 1.44
CA SER A 91 -7.90 36.00 2.18
C SER A 91 -9.18 35.69 2.95
N GLY A 92 -9.92 34.64 2.58
CA GLY A 92 -11.27 34.36 3.09
C GLY A 92 -12.33 35.37 2.62
N MET A 93 -11.97 36.23 1.67
CA MET A 93 -12.84 37.31 1.18
C MET A 93 -13.54 36.93 -0.12
N ASN A 94 -14.76 37.41 -0.30
CA ASN A 94 -15.54 37.21 -1.50
C ASN A 94 -15.05 38.09 -2.66
N LEU A 95 -15.15 37.55 -3.87
CA LEU A 95 -15.17 38.33 -5.10
C LEU A 95 -16.38 39.28 -5.08
N ASP A 96 -16.13 40.56 -5.23
CA ASP A 96 -17.12 41.63 -5.14
C ASP A 96 -17.15 42.45 -6.44
N SER A 97 -18.27 43.11 -6.69
CA SER A 97 -18.45 43.99 -7.83
C SER A 97 -19.44 45.11 -7.52
N ASN A 98 -19.11 46.32 -7.92
CA ASN A 98 -20.03 47.46 -7.88
C ASN A 98 -20.87 47.59 -9.17
N GLY A 99 -20.77 46.61 -10.07
CA GLY A 99 -21.43 46.61 -11.38
C GLY A 99 -20.63 47.24 -12.52
N GLN A 100 -19.47 47.85 -12.22
CA GLN A 100 -18.52 48.38 -13.20
C GLN A 100 -17.15 47.68 -13.10
N THR A 101 -16.66 47.52 -11.88
CA THR A 101 -15.38 46.90 -11.57
C THR A 101 -15.58 45.73 -10.63
N ALA A 102 -14.74 44.71 -10.77
CA ALA A 102 -14.68 43.60 -9.84
C ALA A 102 -13.39 43.69 -8.99
N TYR A 103 -13.45 43.28 -7.73
CA TYR A 103 -12.38 43.43 -6.72
C TYR A 103 -12.55 42.42 -5.58
N ILE A 104 -11.61 42.38 -4.64
CA ILE A 104 -11.77 41.59 -3.39
C ILE A 104 -12.53 42.41 -2.35
N SER A 105 -13.54 41.79 -1.71
CA SER A 105 -14.29 42.42 -0.63
C SER A 105 -13.40 42.80 0.56
N ALA A 106 -13.75 43.91 1.22
CA ALA A 106 -13.23 44.23 2.54
C ALA A 106 -13.89 43.35 3.63
N PRO A 107 -13.23 43.08 4.77
CA PRO A 107 -13.77 42.25 5.85
C PRO A 107 -15.17 42.68 6.35
N LYS A 108 -15.41 43.99 6.46
CA LYS A 108 -16.70 44.56 6.90
C LYS A 108 -17.88 44.32 5.93
N HIS A 109 -17.60 43.98 4.68
CA HIS A 109 -18.61 43.77 3.64
C HIS A 109 -18.74 42.29 3.25
N ASN A 110 -17.83 41.43 3.71
CA ASN A 110 -17.77 40.01 3.37
C ASN A 110 -18.96 39.25 3.98
N SER A 111 -19.99 38.96 3.18
CA SER A 111 -21.23 38.37 3.69
C SER A 111 -21.99 37.59 2.61
N ILE A 112 -22.64 36.49 3.03
CA ILE A 112 -23.57 35.72 2.18
C ILE A 112 -24.83 36.51 1.81
N PHE A 113 -25.13 37.59 2.53
CA PHE A 113 -26.29 38.45 2.29
C PHE A 113 -25.99 39.65 1.41
N ASN A 114 -24.71 39.91 1.08
CA ASN A 114 -24.34 41.08 0.29
C ASN A 114 -24.57 40.83 -1.22
N PRO A 115 -25.55 41.49 -1.86
CA PRO A 115 -25.90 41.21 -3.26
C PRO A 115 -24.83 41.61 -4.28
N TYR A 116 -23.84 42.42 -3.89
CA TYR A 116 -22.70 42.79 -4.74
C TYR A 116 -21.63 41.67 -4.82
N GLN A 117 -21.73 40.68 -3.92
CA GLN A 117 -20.84 39.52 -3.84
C GLN A 117 -21.51 38.25 -4.37
N HIS A 118 -22.70 38.39 -4.95
CA HIS A 118 -23.47 37.28 -5.48
C HIS A 118 -23.11 37.09 -6.95
N TRP A 119 -22.93 35.83 -7.32
CA TRP A 119 -22.61 35.40 -8.66
C TRP A 119 -23.52 34.25 -9.06
N MET A 120 -23.85 34.19 -10.34
CA MET A 120 -24.55 33.09 -10.98
C MET A 120 -23.66 32.51 -12.05
N PHE A 121 -23.89 31.24 -12.39
CA PHE A 121 -23.11 30.55 -13.40
C PHE A 121 -24.03 30.12 -14.54
N THR A 122 -23.55 30.25 -15.77
CA THR A 122 -24.18 29.64 -16.93
C THR A 122 -23.18 28.74 -17.60
N LYS A 123 -23.54 27.46 -17.75
CA LYS A 123 -22.70 26.49 -18.44
C LYS A 123 -22.62 26.81 -19.94
N ILE A 124 -21.41 26.75 -20.49
CA ILE A 124 -21.12 26.89 -21.92
C ILE A 124 -20.67 25.54 -22.49
N ASP A 125 -19.81 24.84 -21.73
CA ASP A 125 -19.30 23.50 -22.00
C ASP A 125 -19.02 22.80 -20.65
N ASP A 126 -18.57 21.55 -20.64
CA ASP A 126 -18.38 20.74 -19.42
C ASP A 126 -17.61 21.45 -18.30
N ASP A 127 -16.50 22.10 -18.63
CA ASP A 127 -15.70 22.84 -17.64
C ASP A 127 -15.84 24.36 -17.75
N ALA A 128 -16.53 24.87 -18.77
CA ALA A 128 -16.53 26.29 -19.13
C ALA A 128 -17.82 27.00 -18.76
N PHE A 129 -17.69 28.12 -18.04
CA PHE A 129 -18.82 28.87 -17.51
C PHE A 129 -18.68 30.36 -17.80
N ASN A 130 -19.81 31.04 -17.98
CA ASN A 130 -19.88 32.46 -17.70
C ASN A 130 -20.12 32.68 -16.20
N ILE A 131 -19.45 33.67 -15.63
CA ILE A 131 -19.67 34.15 -14.26
C ILE A 131 -20.47 35.44 -14.36
N ILE A 132 -21.69 35.46 -13.83
CA ILE A 132 -22.68 36.51 -14.08
C ILE A 132 -22.96 37.26 -12.78
N HIS A 133 -22.82 38.58 -12.81
CA HIS A 133 -23.26 39.41 -11.70
C HIS A 133 -24.77 39.72 -11.83
N PRO A 134 -25.63 39.38 -10.84
CA PRO A 134 -27.09 39.46 -10.97
C PRO A 134 -27.65 40.85 -11.29
N LYS A 135 -26.94 41.91 -10.89
CA LYS A 135 -27.36 43.31 -11.09
C LYS A 135 -26.62 44.02 -12.22
N SER A 136 -25.72 43.34 -12.92
CA SER A 136 -24.97 43.94 -14.03
C SER A 136 -24.81 42.96 -15.18
N ARG A 137 -23.60 42.45 -15.40
CA ARG A 137 -23.15 41.75 -16.60
C ARG A 137 -22.07 40.72 -16.25
N ASN A 138 -21.55 40.04 -17.26
CA ASN A 138 -20.58 38.97 -17.10
C ASN A 138 -19.21 39.49 -16.60
N LEU A 139 -18.53 38.67 -15.80
CA LEU A 139 -17.12 38.83 -15.50
C LEU A 139 -16.30 38.54 -16.77
N ASP A 140 -15.47 39.49 -17.16
CA ASP A 140 -14.72 39.52 -18.40
C ASP A 140 -13.23 39.69 -18.11
N GLY A 141 -12.39 39.23 -19.03
CA GLY A 141 -10.95 39.31 -18.91
C GLY A 141 -10.27 39.48 -20.25
N ASN A 142 -9.26 40.33 -20.33
CA ASN A 142 -8.45 40.49 -21.55
C ASN A 142 -7.12 39.74 -21.51
N GLY A 143 -6.99 38.76 -20.60
CA GLY A 143 -5.75 38.01 -20.34
C GLY A 143 -4.79 38.67 -19.36
N LYS A 144 -5.08 39.90 -18.90
CA LYS A 144 -4.33 40.58 -17.84
C LYS A 144 -5.22 41.20 -16.79
N ASN A 145 -6.25 41.93 -17.21
CA ASN A 145 -7.18 42.61 -16.32
C ASN A 145 -8.49 41.83 -16.25
N VAL A 146 -9.17 41.93 -15.11
CA VAL A 146 -10.52 41.41 -14.87
C VAL A 146 -11.46 42.58 -14.66
N TYR A 147 -12.62 42.58 -15.30
CA TYR A 147 -13.60 43.67 -15.23
C TYR A 147 -15.01 43.15 -15.48
N ILE A 148 -16.02 44.00 -15.28
CA ILE A 148 -17.39 43.70 -15.71
C ILE A 148 -17.52 44.11 -17.17
N SER A 149 -18.04 43.22 -18.01
CA SER A 149 -18.14 43.44 -19.46
C SER A 149 -18.88 44.74 -19.82
N SER A 150 -18.62 45.25 -21.01
CA SER A 150 -19.39 46.37 -21.58
C SER A 150 -20.77 45.88 -22.04
N PRO A 151 -21.79 46.75 -22.16
CA PRO A 151 -23.09 46.35 -22.71
C PRO A 151 -23.01 45.73 -24.12
N GLY A 152 -22.06 46.18 -24.96
CA GLY A 152 -21.88 45.66 -26.32
C GLY A 152 -21.18 44.31 -26.38
N ASP A 153 -20.35 44.00 -25.38
CA ASP A 153 -19.53 42.78 -25.35
C ASP A 153 -20.11 41.69 -24.44
N ASN A 154 -21.19 41.98 -23.71
CA ASN A 154 -21.85 41.05 -22.79
C ASN A 154 -22.65 39.98 -23.55
N SER A 155 -22.03 38.82 -23.79
CA SER A 155 -22.61 37.78 -24.62
C SER A 155 -22.16 36.39 -24.19
N LYS A 156 -23.08 35.42 -24.23
CA LYS A 156 -22.78 34.01 -23.98
C LYS A 156 -21.80 33.39 -24.98
N VAL A 157 -21.56 34.05 -26.12
CA VAL A 157 -20.62 33.57 -27.15
C VAL A 157 -19.25 34.27 -27.11
N ASN A 158 -19.04 35.21 -26.17
CA ASN A 158 -17.78 35.94 -26.08
C ASN A 158 -16.71 35.09 -25.35
N PRO A 159 -15.63 34.65 -26.03
CA PRO A 159 -14.63 33.78 -25.43
C PRO A 159 -13.80 34.44 -24.31
N TYR A 160 -13.80 35.77 -24.21
CA TYR A 160 -13.17 36.51 -23.11
C TYR A 160 -13.97 36.46 -21.80
N GLN A 161 -15.19 35.93 -21.84
CA GLN A 161 -16.07 35.74 -20.67
C GLN A 161 -16.13 34.28 -20.21
N TYR A 162 -15.30 33.41 -20.79
CA TYR A 162 -15.28 31.99 -20.48
C TYR A 162 -14.25 31.69 -19.40
N TRP A 163 -14.72 31.08 -18.32
CA TRP A 163 -13.93 30.71 -17.17
C TRP A 163 -14.02 29.21 -16.94
N LEU A 164 -12.87 28.56 -16.85
CA LEU A 164 -12.76 27.13 -16.57
C LEU A 164 -12.57 26.92 -15.07
N PHE A 165 -13.33 26.00 -14.47
CA PHE A 165 -13.19 25.64 -13.06
C PHE A 165 -12.45 24.30 -12.95
N GLU A 166 -11.16 24.38 -12.67
CA GLU A 166 -10.31 23.20 -12.45
C GLU A 166 -10.22 22.90 -10.95
N PRO A 167 -10.77 21.77 -10.46
CA PRO A 167 -10.67 21.41 -9.06
C PRO A 167 -9.19 21.21 -8.66
N SER A 168 -8.81 21.61 -7.45
CA SER A 168 -7.44 21.47 -6.96
C SER A 168 -7.39 21.08 -5.48
N ASN A 169 -6.18 20.81 -4.98
CA ASN A 169 -5.90 20.50 -3.58
C ASN A 169 -6.75 19.34 -3.04
N TYR A 170 -6.87 18.29 -3.84
CA TYR A 170 -7.57 17.07 -3.48
C TYR A 170 -6.67 15.85 -3.64
N ASN A 171 -7.03 14.77 -2.94
CA ASN A 171 -6.43 13.46 -3.04
C ASN A 171 -7.56 12.42 -3.08
N ILE A 172 -7.57 11.58 -4.10
CA ILE A 172 -8.54 10.48 -4.24
C ILE A 172 -7.82 9.19 -3.86
N SER A 173 -8.45 8.40 -2.99
CA SER A 173 -7.95 7.06 -2.67
C SER A 173 -8.95 6.01 -3.14
N ALA A 174 -8.41 4.92 -3.71
CA ALA A 174 -9.16 3.72 -4.05
C ALA A 174 -8.61 2.56 -3.23
N THR A 175 -9.48 1.77 -2.59
CA THR A 175 -9.08 0.60 -1.81
C THR A 175 -9.89 -0.62 -2.23
N VAL A 176 -9.21 -1.69 -2.64
CA VAL A 176 -9.82 -3.00 -2.88
C VAL A 176 -10.04 -3.70 -1.54
N MET A 177 -11.28 -4.07 -1.28
CA MET A 177 -11.76 -4.67 -0.03
C MET A 177 -12.94 -5.62 -0.31
N ASP A 178 -13.53 -6.16 0.76
CA ASP A 178 -14.69 -7.06 0.71
C ASP A 178 -14.46 -8.29 -0.20
N PHE A 179 -13.28 -8.88 -0.08
CA PHE A 179 -12.89 -10.06 -0.83
C PHE A 179 -13.82 -11.25 -0.52
N THR A 180 -14.35 -11.84 -1.57
CA THR A 180 -15.16 -13.05 -1.54
C THR A 180 -14.48 -14.11 -2.40
N TYR A 181 -14.32 -15.30 -1.83
CA TYR A 181 -13.64 -16.43 -2.48
C TYR A 181 -14.63 -17.59 -2.71
N PRO A 182 -14.33 -18.51 -3.64
CA PRO A 182 -15.09 -19.73 -3.79
C PRO A 182 -15.25 -20.50 -2.46
N PRO A 183 -16.48 -20.92 -2.10
CA PRO A 183 -16.75 -21.51 -0.79
C PRO A 183 -16.10 -22.89 -0.59
N ASP A 184 -15.78 -23.58 -1.69
CA ASP A 184 -15.23 -24.93 -1.74
C ASP A 184 -13.70 -24.99 -1.68
N ILE A 185 -13.01 -23.85 -1.51
CA ILE A 185 -11.54 -23.81 -1.43
C ILE A 185 -11.03 -24.70 -0.30
N LYS A 186 -11.68 -24.63 0.87
CA LYS A 186 -11.26 -25.37 2.05
C LYS A 186 -11.35 -26.88 1.83
N ASP A 187 -12.46 -27.33 1.24
CA ASP A 187 -12.72 -28.75 0.98
C ASP A 187 -11.76 -29.33 -0.07
N ASN A 188 -11.23 -28.45 -0.93
CA ASN A 188 -10.32 -28.79 -2.00
C ASN A 188 -8.85 -28.48 -1.69
N LEU A 189 -8.52 -28.01 -0.48
CA LEU A 189 -7.19 -27.47 -0.17
C LEU A 189 -6.07 -28.51 -0.32
N ASP A 190 -6.35 -29.77 0.03
CA ASP A 190 -5.35 -30.84 0.03
C ASP A 190 -4.76 -31.11 -1.36
N LYS A 191 -5.49 -30.81 -2.45
CA LYS A 191 -4.97 -30.95 -3.82
C LYS A 191 -3.89 -29.91 -4.18
N TYR A 192 -3.80 -28.84 -3.39
CA TYR A 192 -2.82 -27.76 -3.54
C TYR A 192 -1.69 -27.85 -2.51
N LYS A 193 -1.76 -28.82 -1.60
CA LYS A 193 -0.72 -29.06 -0.59
C LYS A 193 0.31 -30.05 -1.13
N SER A 194 1.58 -29.70 -0.90
CA SER A 194 2.71 -30.60 -1.12
C SER A 194 3.56 -30.64 0.14
N ARG A 195 4.16 -31.80 0.44
CA ARG A 195 5.15 -31.92 1.52
C ARG A 195 6.52 -31.56 0.98
N VAL A 196 7.16 -30.57 1.59
CA VAL A 196 8.52 -30.13 1.23
C VAL A 196 9.46 -30.21 2.42
N ASN A 197 10.77 -30.28 2.17
CA ASN A 197 11.76 -30.34 3.24
C ASN A 197 11.74 -29.07 4.10
N LEU A 198 11.55 -29.25 5.40
CA LEU A 198 11.62 -28.17 6.38
C LEU A 198 13.07 -27.82 6.68
N LEU A 199 13.85 -28.82 7.09
CA LEU A 199 15.24 -28.67 7.50
C LEU A 199 16.18 -28.41 6.31
N SER A 200 17.14 -27.52 6.51
CA SER A 200 18.26 -27.33 5.61
C SER A 200 19.34 -28.41 5.89
N GLY A 201 19.54 -29.30 4.93
CA GLY A 201 20.56 -30.37 4.98
C GLY A 201 20.03 -31.75 5.33
N ASN A 202 20.93 -32.73 5.30
CA ASN A 202 20.65 -34.13 5.60
C ASN A 202 21.16 -34.46 7.00
N PHE A 203 20.28 -34.92 7.90
CA PHE A 203 20.64 -35.34 9.24
C PHE A 203 20.71 -36.86 9.30
N VAL A 204 21.91 -37.37 9.54
CA VAL A 204 22.16 -38.79 9.80
C VAL A 204 22.92 -38.86 11.13
N PHE A 205 22.36 -39.60 12.08
CA PHE A 205 23.01 -39.86 13.37
C PHE A 205 23.47 -41.31 13.39
N GLU A 206 24.77 -41.51 13.59
CA GLU A 206 25.38 -42.83 13.63
C GLU A 206 25.68 -43.24 15.08
N ASN A 207 25.32 -44.47 15.45
CA ASN A 207 25.60 -45.02 16.76
C ASN A 207 26.36 -46.34 16.65
N TYR A 208 27.68 -46.27 16.80
CA TYR A 208 28.56 -47.44 16.80
C TYR A 208 28.70 -48.08 18.19
N ALA A 209 28.06 -47.51 19.23
CA ALA A 209 28.11 -48.06 20.57
C ALA A 209 27.08 -49.18 20.73
N ASN A 210 27.38 -50.14 21.59
CA ASN A 210 26.43 -51.14 22.04
C ASN A 210 25.52 -50.59 23.17
N ALA A 211 25.02 -49.36 23.00
CA ALA A 211 24.12 -48.67 23.91
C ALA A 211 23.24 -47.69 23.13
N THR A 212 22.02 -47.42 23.59
CA THR A 212 21.14 -46.41 22.97
C THR A 212 21.67 -45.01 23.25
N ILE A 213 21.74 -44.16 22.24
CA ILE A 213 22.11 -42.74 22.41
C ILE A 213 20.93 -41.82 22.08
N GLU A 214 20.88 -40.67 22.76
CA GLU A 214 19.97 -39.57 22.47
C GLU A 214 20.73 -38.46 21.75
N GLN A 215 20.18 -37.98 20.64
CA GLN A 215 20.68 -36.83 19.88
C GLN A 215 19.58 -35.77 19.82
N THR A 216 19.95 -34.50 19.78
CA THR A 216 18.98 -33.39 19.71
C THR A 216 19.20 -32.57 18.44
N ILE A 217 18.11 -32.28 17.74
CA ILE A 217 18.05 -31.24 16.71
C ILE A 217 17.39 -30.03 17.36
N ASP A 218 18.13 -28.93 17.47
CA ASP A 218 17.61 -27.62 17.88
C ASP A 218 18.00 -26.58 16.83
N ARG A 219 17.04 -26.14 16.01
CA ARG A 219 17.28 -25.24 14.88
C ARG A 219 16.11 -24.28 14.64
N ILE A 220 16.44 -23.12 14.11
CA ILE A 220 15.46 -22.19 13.54
C ILE A 220 15.62 -22.20 12.02
N GLU A 221 14.57 -22.60 11.31
CA GLU A 221 14.53 -22.59 9.84
C GLU A 221 13.60 -21.48 9.37
N THR A 222 14.01 -20.75 8.33
CA THR A 222 13.19 -19.68 7.75
C THR A 222 12.67 -20.06 6.37
N LYS A 223 11.42 -19.71 6.07
CA LYS A 223 10.82 -19.88 4.75
C LYS A 223 10.19 -18.56 4.30
N SER A 224 10.12 -18.35 2.98
CA SER A 224 9.49 -17.16 2.39
C SER A 224 8.11 -17.53 1.87
N ASN A 225 7.08 -16.86 2.37
CA ASN A 225 5.76 -16.88 1.74
C ASN A 225 5.69 -15.74 0.72
N ILE A 226 4.96 -15.95 -0.37
CA ILE A 226 4.71 -14.94 -1.40
C ILE A 226 3.21 -14.94 -1.72
N TYR A 227 2.65 -13.73 -1.79
CA TYR A 227 1.26 -13.47 -2.12
C TYR A 227 1.22 -12.48 -3.28
N SER A 228 0.59 -12.86 -4.38
CA SER A 228 0.49 -12.02 -5.56
C SER A 228 -0.98 -11.79 -5.90
N LEU A 229 -1.41 -10.53 -5.91
CA LEU A 229 -2.77 -10.14 -6.22
C LEU A 229 -2.81 -9.54 -7.63
N GLU A 230 -3.76 -9.97 -8.46
CA GLU A 230 -3.96 -9.48 -9.82
C GLU A 230 -5.42 -9.12 -10.10
N ILE A 231 -5.68 -7.95 -10.69
CA ILE A 231 -7.00 -7.46 -11.12
C ILE A 231 -6.90 -6.93 -12.55
N ARG A 232 -7.87 -7.24 -13.41
CA ARG A 232 -7.91 -6.70 -14.79
C ARG A 232 -8.40 -5.26 -14.81
N LYS A 233 -7.71 -4.37 -15.52
CA LYS A 233 -8.08 -2.93 -15.64
C LYS A 233 -9.43 -2.72 -16.32
N SER A 234 -9.73 -3.55 -17.33
CA SER A 234 -11.01 -3.54 -18.05
C SER A 234 -12.21 -3.91 -17.17
N GLU A 235 -11.99 -4.70 -16.12
CA GLU A 235 -13.02 -5.19 -15.18
C GLU A 235 -12.94 -4.46 -13.82
N SER A 236 -12.26 -3.31 -13.77
CA SER A 236 -12.04 -2.54 -12.54
C SER A 236 -12.09 -1.04 -12.78
N PHE A 237 -11.84 -0.23 -11.74
CA PHE A 237 -11.60 1.21 -11.87
C PHE A 237 -10.22 1.45 -12.50
N GLU A 238 -10.15 2.31 -13.52
CA GLU A 238 -8.84 2.66 -14.09
C GLU A 238 -8.19 3.70 -13.19
N SER A 239 -7.29 3.24 -12.32
CA SER A 239 -6.35 4.08 -11.59
C SER A 239 -5.52 4.88 -12.59
N THR A 240 -5.65 6.19 -12.49
CA THR A 240 -4.86 7.16 -13.25
C THR A 240 -3.70 7.65 -12.40
N LYS A 241 -2.83 8.49 -12.97
CA LYS A 241 -1.74 9.12 -12.20
C LYS A 241 -2.22 9.91 -10.98
N TYR A 242 -3.51 10.21 -10.88
CA TYR A 242 -4.11 10.97 -9.79
C TYR A 242 -4.82 10.11 -8.74
N VAL A 243 -5.00 8.81 -9.00
CA VAL A 243 -5.71 7.91 -8.07
C VAL A 243 -4.86 6.67 -7.82
N GLY A 244 -4.18 6.62 -6.68
CA GLY A 244 -3.52 5.40 -6.21
C GLY A 244 -4.54 4.34 -5.79
N MET A 245 -4.23 3.06 -6.04
CA MET A 245 -5.08 1.95 -5.62
C MET A 245 -4.35 1.06 -4.61
N ASP A 246 -4.92 0.97 -3.41
CA ASP A 246 -4.48 0.09 -2.34
C ASP A 246 -5.36 -1.16 -2.29
N PHE A 247 -4.89 -2.20 -1.62
CA PHE A 247 -5.72 -3.34 -1.25
C PHE A 247 -5.50 -3.74 0.20
N HIS A 248 -6.55 -4.31 0.80
CA HIS A 248 -6.48 -4.94 2.11
C HIS A 248 -7.03 -6.36 2.06
N LEU A 249 -6.13 -7.33 1.95
CA LEU A 249 -6.44 -8.75 2.05
C LEU A 249 -6.61 -9.12 3.53
N GLY A 250 -7.79 -9.59 3.94
CA GLY A 250 -8.05 -9.95 5.33
C GLY A 250 -7.37 -11.25 5.77
N MET A 251 -7.27 -11.47 7.08
CA MET A 251 -6.80 -12.74 7.67
C MET A 251 -7.58 -14.01 7.24
N PRO A 252 -8.91 -13.99 7.01
CA PRO A 252 -9.68 -15.22 6.78
C PRO A 252 -9.15 -16.10 5.64
N ILE A 253 -8.64 -15.53 4.55
CA ILE A 253 -8.08 -16.34 3.45
C ILE A 253 -6.79 -17.05 3.87
N LEU A 254 -5.94 -16.42 4.68
CA LEU A 254 -4.70 -17.03 5.17
C LEU A 254 -5.01 -18.19 6.12
N GLU A 255 -6.04 -18.05 6.94
CA GLU A 255 -6.55 -19.10 7.84
C GLU A 255 -7.19 -20.26 7.05
N ILE A 256 -8.02 -19.96 6.04
CA ILE A 256 -8.62 -20.97 5.15
C ILE A 256 -7.53 -21.81 4.47
N LEU A 257 -6.46 -21.16 4.00
CA LEU A 257 -5.33 -21.82 3.36
C LEU A 257 -4.37 -22.50 4.35
N GLY A 258 -4.53 -22.27 5.66
CA GLY A 258 -3.69 -22.87 6.70
C GLY A 258 -2.22 -22.43 6.65
N ILE A 259 -1.97 -21.19 6.22
CA ILE A 259 -0.61 -20.66 6.03
C ILE A 259 -0.10 -20.03 7.33
N ASN A 260 1.12 -20.39 7.71
CA ASN A 260 1.84 -19.72 8.79
C ASN A 260 2.21 -18.32 8.34
N THR A 261 1.75 -17.30 9.05
CA THR A 261 1.94 -15.89 8.69
C THR A 261 2.20 -15.03 9.92
N ARG A 262 2.96 -13.94 9.74
CA ARG A 262 3.20 -12.93 10.78
C ARG A 262 2.33 -11.69 10.61
N PHE A 263 1.52 -11.64 9.56
CA PHE A 263 0.63 -10.50 9.33
C PHE A 263 -0.41 -10.38 10.46
N VAL A 264 -0.55 -9.18 11.00
CA VAL A 264 -1.59 -8.84 11.98
C VAL A 264 -2.70 -8.09 11.25
N GLY A 265 -3.87 -8.71 11.13
CA GLY A 265 -5.02 -8.13 10.44
C GLY A 265 -4.99 -8.25 8.91
N GLY A 266 -4.04 -9.03 8.36
CA GLY A 266 -3.94 -9.35 6.93
C GLY A 266 -2.88 -8.54 6.18
N ILE A 267 -2.95 -8.56 4.85
CA ILE A 267 -1.96 -7.94 3.96
C ILE A 267 -2.50 -6.60 3.45
N LYS A 268 -1.69 -5.55 3.59
CA LYS A 268 -1.96 -4.22 3.01
C LYS A 268 -0.81 -3.84 2.09
N SER A 269 -1.13 -3.47 0.85
CA SER A 269 -0.14 -2.92 -0.08
C SER A 269 -0.83 -2.04 -1.14
N THR A 270 -0.02 -1.36 -1.92
CA THR A 270 -0.43 -0.48 -3.03
C THR A 270 -0.05 -1.14 -4.34
N PHE A 271 -0.94 -1.11 -5.33
CA PHE A 271 -0.61 -1.59 -6.67
C PHE A 271 0.40 -0.67 -7.36
N ARG A 272 1.53 -1.23 -7.79
CA ARG A 272 2.61 -0.51 -8.48
C ARG A 272 2.70 -0.91 -9.95
N SER A 273 1.65 -0.69 -10.76
CA SER A 273 1.75 -0.92 -12.21
C SER A 273 1.57 0.35 -13.02
N ASN A 274 2.54 0.58 -13.91
CA ASN A 274 2.58 1.76 -14.77
C ASN A 274 2.27 1.43 -16.24
N HIS A 275 2.23 0.14 -16.66
CA HIS A 275 2.25 -0.22 -18.09
C HIS A 275 1.49 -1.51 -18.50
N ASP A 276 0.76 -2.20 -17.61
CA ASP A 276 0.08 -3.47 -17.96
C ASP A 276 -1.45 -3.34 -18.06
N GLU A 277 -2.14 -4.27 -18.75
CA GLU A 277 -3.62 -4.40 -18.77
C GLU A 277 -4.21 -4.85 -17.42
N VAL A 278 -3.34 -5.10 -16.43
CA VAL A 278 -3.69 -5.58 -15.09
C VAL A 278 -3.03 -4.72 -14.01
N TYR A 279 -3.68 -4.62 -12.85
CA TYR A 279 -3.05 -4.23 -11.60
C TYR A 279 -2.50 -5.48 -10.95
N ARG A 280 -1.17 -5.54 -10.73
CA ARG A 280 -0.52 -6.66 -10.03
C ARG A 280 0.41 -6.13 -8.95
N GLU A 281 0.41 -6.79 -7.81
CA GLU A 281 1.34 -6.51 -6.71
C GLU A 281 1.69 -7.82 -5.97
N SER A 282 2.93 -7.93 -5.53
CA SER A 282 3.43 -9.10 -4.81
C SER A 282 4.01 -8.71 -3.47
N VAL A 283 3.50 -9.32 -2.39
CA VAL A 283 3.99 -9.14 -1.03
C VAL A 283 4.66 -10.44 -0.58
N SER A 284 5.85 -10.32 0.00
CA SER A 284 6.55 -11.47 0.59
C SER A 284 6.75 -11.26 2.09
N GLU A 285 6.74 -12.36 2.84
CA GLU A 285 7.12 -12.38 4.25
C GLU A 285 8.03 -13.55 4.55
N THR A 286 8.86 -13.40 5.57
CA THR A 286 9.68 -14.49 6.10
C THR A 286 9.07 -15.02 7.38
N VAL A 287 8.78 -16.31 7.40
CA VAL A 287 8.31 -17.05 8.58
C VAL A 287 9.41 -17.95 9.12
N SER A 288 9.37 -18.22 10.42
CA SER A 288 10.38 -19.02 11.12
C SER A 288 9.74 -20.20 11.82
N TYR A 289 10.43 -21.34 11.78
CA TYR A 289 10.07 -22.58 12.45
C TYR A 289 11.17 -22.93 13.44
N HIS A 290 10.82 -23.00 14.72
CA HIS A 290 11.73 -23.51 15.74
C HIS A 290 11.51 -25.03 15.87
N ILE A 291 12.53 -25.80 15.52
CA ILE A 291 12.54 -27.26 15.57
C ILE A 291 13.41 -27.69 16.73
N GLY A 292 12.79 -28.17 17.81
CA GLY A 292 13.45 -28.81 18.95
C GLY A 292 13.00 -30.27 19.08
N GLN A 293 13.79 -31.21 18.56
CA GLN A 293 13.44 -32.64 18.52
C GLN A 293 14.54 -33.52 19.11
N LYS A 294 14.16 -34.43 20.01
CA LYS A 294 15.01 -35.52 20.49
C LYS A 294 14.88 -36.73 19.57
N ILE A 295 16.02 -37.32 19.22
CA ILE A 295 16.17 -38.46 18.32
C ILE A 295 16.86 -39.58 19.08
N ILE A 296 16.19 -40.73 19.17
CA ILE A 296 16.73 -41.93 19.81
C ILE A 296 17.40 -42.77 18.74
N VAL A 297 18.68 -43.09 18.92
CA VAL A 297 19.44 -43.93 17.99
C VAL A 297 19.76 -45.25 18.69
N PRO A 298 19.19 -46.38 18.25
CA PRO A 298 19.45 -47.69 18.84
C PRO A 298 20.93 -48.10 18.79
N PRO A 299 21.36 -49.07 19.60
CA PRO A 299 22.72 -49.62 19.54
C PRO A 299 23.08 -50.12 18.14
N LEU A 300 24.33 -49.91 17.72
CA LEU A 300 24.88 -50.43 16.46
C LEU A 300 24.02 -50.11 15.23
N ASN A 301 23.45 -48.91 15.18
CA ASN A 301 22.51 -48.50 14.16
C ASN A 301 22.72 -47.03 13.77
N SER A 302 22.26 -46.65 12.59
CA SER A 302 22.22 -45.26 12.15
C SER A 302 20.78 -44.85 11.88
N VAL A 303 20.46 -43.58 12.08
CA VAL A 303 19.13 -43.04 11.85
C VAL A 303 19.22 -41.83 10.94
N LYS A 304 18.48 -41.84 9.84
CA LYS A 304 18.24 -40.65 9.01
C LYS A 304 17.00 -39.93 9.48
N VAL A 305 17.09 -38.63 9.69
CA VAL A 305 15.95 -37.79 10.00
C VAL A 305 15.42 -37.15 8.72
N ASN A 306 14.12 -37.32 8.49
CA ASN A 306 13.38 -36.61 7.46
C ASN A 306 12.43 -35.63 8.12
N SER A 307 12.46 -34.37 7.70
CA SER A 307 11.59 -33.33 8.25
C SER A 307 10.89 -32.62 7.11
N THR A 308 9.57 -32.68 7.14
CA THR A 308 8.73 -32.11 6.09
C THR A 308 7.70 -31.16 6.67
N ILE A 309 7.28 -30.21 5.85
CA ILE A 309 6.22 -29.25 6.15
C ILE A 309 5.29 -29.14 4.96
N ASP A 310 4.04 -28.80 5.20
CA ASP A 310 3.11 -28.49 4.12
C ASP A 310 3.48 -27.17 3.44
N LYS A 311 3.48 -27.18 2.11
CA LYS A 311 3.55 -26.01 1.23
C LYS A 311 2.30 -25.96 0.36
N VAL A 312 1.61 -24.84 0.41
CA VAL A 312 0.44 -24.53 -0.40
C VAL A 312 0.87 -23.71 -1.61
N SER A 313 0.48 -24.16 -2.81
CA SER A 313 0.65 -23.46 -4.08
C SER A 313 -0.71 -23.41 -4.77
N ILE A 314 -1.34 -22.24 -4.80
CA ILE A 314 -2.72 -22.10 -5.26
C ILE A 314 -2.96 -20.75 -5.95
N HIS A 315 -3.82 -20.77 -6.96
CA HIS A 315 -4.41 -19.59 -7.59
C HIS A 315 -5.88 -19.54 -7.21
N VAL A 316 -6.27 -18.54 -6.42
CA VAL A 316 -7.62 -18.37 -5.89
C VAL A 316 -8.31 -17.23 -6.62
N PRO A 317 -9.35 -17.50 -7.45
CA PRO A 317 -10.15 -16.43 -8.01
C PRO A 317 -10.95 -15.75 -6.89
N PHE A 318 -11.17 -14.45 -7.00
CA PHE A 318 -11.97 -13.69 -6.05
C PHE A 318 -12.88 -12.68 -6.74
N LYS A 319 -13.94 -12.29 -6.01
CA LYS A 319 -14.69 -11.06 -6.24
C LYS A 319 -14.37 -10.08 -5.11
N ALA A 320 -14.38 -8.79 -5.39
CA ALA A 320 -14.08 -7.75 -4.41
C ALA A 320 -14.82 -6.45 -4.77
N LYS A 321 -14.76 -5.48 -3.88
CA LYS A 321 -15.23 -4.11 -4.10
C LYS A 321 -14.06 -3.15 -4.06
N ILE A 322 -14.03 -2.19 -4.98
CA ILE A 322 -13.15 -1.03 -4.91
C ILE A 322 -13.95 0.10 -4.29
N ARG A 323 -13.54 0.52 -3.09
CA ARG A 323 -14.10 1.69 -2.42
C ARG A 323 -13.26 2.91 -2.76
N ILE A 324 -13.90 3.92 -3.33
CA ILE A 324 -13.27 5.18 -3.70
C ILE A 324 -13.79 6.28 -2.75
N ASN A 325 -12.86 7.04 -2.19
CA ASN A 325 -13.12 8.22 -1.38
C ASN A 325 -12.13 9.34 -1.73
N GLY A 326 -12.28 10.48 -1.08
CA GLY A 326 -11.49 11.64 -1.40
C GLY A 326 -11.39 12.60 -0.23
N LYS A 327 -10.27 13.28 -0.18
CA LYS A 327 -9.99 14.36 0.75
C LYS A 327 -9.62 15.59 -0.03
N ALA A 328 -10.01 16.76 0.47
CA ALA A 328 -9.60 18.02 -0.14
C ALA A 328 -9.46 19.11 0.92
N ASP A 329 -8.79 20.18 0.54
CA ASP A 329 -8.98 21.47 1.21
C ASP A 329 -10.43 21.90 0.99
N ARG A 330 -11.20 21.93 2.09
CA ARG A 330 -12.61 22.35 2.12
C ARG A 330 -12.76 23.67 2.84
N LEU A 331 -13.78 24.43 2.47
CA LEU A 331 -14.10 25.69 3.11
C LEU A 331 -15.13 25.46 4.24
N ASP A 332 -14.89 26.07 5.40
CA ASP A 332 -15.89 26.16 6.46
C ASP A 332 -16.88 27.31 6.20
N GLU A 333 -18.00 27.34 6.93
CA GLU A 333 -19.04 28.36 6.80
C GLU A 333 -18.51 29.78 7.04
N ASN A 334 -17.41 29.92 7.79
CA ASN A 334 -16.74 31.20 8.07
C ASN A 334 -15.75 31.61 6.97
N GLY A 335 -15.57 30.81 5.92
CA GLY A 335 -14.63 31.09 4.85
C GLY A 335 -13.18 30.71 5.18
N ARG A 336 -12.95 29.80 6.14
CA ARG A 336 -11.62 29.28 6.50
C ARG A 336 -11.38 27.92 5.86
N ILE A 337 -10.13 27.66 5.49
CA ILE A 337 -9.72 26.37 4.94
C ILE A 337 -9.60 25.35 6.07
N VAL A 338 -10.22 24.19 5.87
CA VAL A 338 -9.99 22.97 6.64
C VAL A 338 -9.30 21.97 5.70
N SER A 339 -8.01 21.75 5.93
CA SER A 339 -7.18 20.99 4.99
C SER A 339 -7.45 19.50 5.02
N MET A 340 -7.34 18.88 3.84
CA MET A 340 -7.38 17.41 3.64
C MET A 340 -8.49 16.69 4.42
N THR A 341 -9.69 17.26 4.39
CA THR A 341 -10.88 16.68 5.03
C THR A 341 -11.71 15.89 4.03
N ASP A 342 -12.44 14.89 4.52
CA ASP A 342 -13.30 14.04 3.69
C ASP A 342 -14.29 14.88 2.88
N VAL A 343 -14.45 14.52 1.62
CA VAL A 343 -15.38 15.15 0.68
C VAL A 343 -16.64 14.30 0.51
N GLU A 344 -17.75 14.94 0.20
CA GLU A 344 -19.00 14.24 -0.03
C GLU A 344 -19.10 13.73 -1.47
N ILE A 345 -20.09 12.88 -1.73
CA ILE A 345 -20.23 12.15 -3.00
C ILE A 345 -20.20 13.01 -4.27
N ASN A 346 -20.75 14.23 -4.24
CA ASN A 346 -20.78 15.08 -5.44
C ASN A 346 -19.40 15.66 -5.77
N ALA A 347 -18.58 15.95 -4.77
CA ALA A 347 -17.19 16.36 -4.99
C ALA A 347 -16.38 15.21 -5.61
N LEU A 348 -16.59 13.97 -5.13
CA LEU A 348 -15.98 12.79 -5.77
C LEU A 348 -16.37 12.65 -7.25
N ARG A 349 -17.64 12.81 -7.57
CA ARG A 349 -18.12 12.80 -8.97
C ARG A 349 -17.45 13.90 -9.79
N CYS A 350 -17.30 15.10 -9.23
CA CYS A 350 -16.61 16.22 -9.89
C CYS A 350 -15.13 15.91 -10.16
N TYR A 351 -14.41 15.31 -9.23
CA TYR A 351 -12.99 14.97 -9.41
C TYR A 351 -12.78 13.85 -10.43
N LEU A 352 -13.69 12.87 -10.47
CA LEU A 352 -13.56 11.68 -11.31
C LEU A 352 -14.15 11.82 -12.71
N ARG A 353 -14.78 12.95 -13.05
CA ARG A 353 -15.41 13.16 -14.36
C ARG A 353 -14.47 12.95 -15.55
N LYS A 354 -13.19 13.35 -15.42
CA LYS A 354 -12.17 13.23 -16.47
C LYS A 354 -11.65 11.81 -16.64
N GLU A 355 -11.97 10.92 -15.69
CA GLU A 355 -11.55 9.52 -15.69
C GLU A 355 -12.60 8.61 -16.36
N ASN A 356 -13.55 9.18 -17.11
CA ASN A 356 -14.63 8.47 -17.83
C ASN A 356 -15.39 7.46 -16.97
N TYR A 357 -15.48 7.73 -15.66
CA TYR A 357 -15.96 6.77 -14.67
C TYR A 357 -17.46 6.45 -14.84
N GLU A 358 -18.26 7.37 -15.38
CA GLU A 358 -19.69 7.20 -15.61
C GLU A 358 -20.08 6.03 -16.54
N THR A 359 -19.10 5.43 -17.23
CA THR A 359 -19.31 4.25 -18.09
C THR A 359 -19.36 2.93 -17.32
N LYS A 360 -19.02 2.90 -16.02
CA LYS A 360 -18.97 1.69 -15.20
C LYS A 360 -20.21 1.58 -14.30
N ASN A 361 -20.64 0.35 -14.01
CA ASN A 361 -21.70 0.10 -13.03
C ASN A 361 -21.19 0.45 -11.63
N ILE A 362 -21.51 1.65 -11.17
CA ILE A 362 -21.03 2.20 -9.91
C ILE A 362 -22.20 2.37 -8.97
N THR A 363 -21.99 1.94 -7.73
CA THR A 363 -22.96 2.15 -6.66
C THR A 363 -22.46 3.23 -5.70
N VAL A 364 -23.40 3.97 -5.12
CA VAL A 364 -23.11 4.97 -4.09
C VAL A 364 -23.48 4.38 -2.75
N GLU A 365 -22.52 4.32 -1.82
CA GLU A 365 -22.72 3.90 -0.44
C GLU A 365 -22.28 5.06 0.49
N GLY A 366 -23.21 5.93 0.90
CA GLY A 366 -22.87 7.15 1.64
C GLY A 366 -22.04 8.12 0.79
N ASP A 367 -20.90 8.56 1.32
CA ASP A 367 -19.91 9.41 0.61
C ASP A 367 -18.86 8.59 -0.17
N TYR A 368 -19.12 7.31 -0.40
CA TYR A 368 -18.22 6.43 -1.14
C TYR A 368 -18.79 6.05 -2.50
N LEU A 369 -17.91 5.94 -3.50
CA LEU A 369 -18.20 5.27 -4.77
C LEU A 369 -17.66 3.84 -4.71
N ILE A 370 -18.50 2.89 -5.09
CA ILE A 370 -18.20 1.46 -5.03
C ILE A 370 -18.23 0.85 -6.43
N VAL A 371 -17.16 0.14 -6.78
CA VAL A 371 -17.04 -0.62 -8.03
C VAL A 371 -16.86 -2.09 -7.71
N ASP A 372 -17.68 -2.95 -8.28
CA ASP A 372 -17.45 -4.38 -8.21
C ASP A 372 -16.26 -4.75 -9.11
N THR A 373 -15.41 -5.65 -8.62
CA THR A 373 -14.25 -6.13 -9.37
C THR A 373 -13.96 -7.60 -9.08
N SER A 374 -13.08 -8.19 -9.88
CA SER A 374 -12.64 -9.57 -9.73
C SER A 374 -11.18 -9.74 -10.12
N GLY A 375 -10.57 -10.80 -9.63
CA GLY A 375 -9.17 -11.06 -9.86
C GLY A 375 -8.72 -12.42 -9.38
N THR A 376 -7.40 -12.60 -9.31
CA THR A 376 -6.76 -13.82 -8.81
C THR A 376 -5.76 -13.49 -7.71
N LEU A 377 -5.80 -14.26 -6.63
CA LEU A 377 -4.79 -14.29 -5.58
C LEU A 377 -3.94 -15.55 -5.78
N GLU A 378 -2.69 -15.37 -6.16
CA GLU A 378 -1.68 -16.43 -6.18
C GLU A 378 -0.98 -16.49 -4.82
N VAL A 379 -0.86 -17.69 -4.27
CA VAL A 379 -0.25 -17.93 -2.96
C VAL A 379 0.74 -19.06 -3.02
N GLU A 380 1.96 -18.75 -2.57
CA GLU A 380 3.04 -19.70 -2.31
C GLU A 380 3.39 -19.59 -0.82
N GLY A 381 2.82 -20.46 0.01
CA GLY A 381 2.88 -20.35 1.47
C GLY A 381 3.24 -21.65 2.17
N TYR A 382 3.91 -21.54 3.31
CA TYR A 382 4.23 -22.67 4.18
C TYR A 382 3.23 -22.76 5.34
N GLY A 383 2.72 -23.95 5.62
CA GLY A 383 1.70 -24.19 6.64
C GLY A 383 2.27 -24.44 8.04
N PHE A 384 1.41 -24.91 8.95
CA PHE A 384 1.81 -25.25 10.33
C PHE A 384 2.18 -26.73 10.51
N ASP A 385 1.66 -27.63 9.67
CA ASP A 385 1.77 -29.06 9.87
C ASP A 385 3.16 -29.58 9.50
N THR A 386 4.02 -29.70 10.51
CA THR A 386 5.34 -30.31 10.38
C THR A 386 5.31 -31.79 10.71
N ARG A 387 6.10 -32.60 10.01
CA ARG A 387 6.29 -34.03 10.30
C ARG A 387 7.78 -34.33 10.34
N ILE A 388 8.25 -34.89 11.45
CA ILE A 388 9.63 -35.34 11.63
C ILE A 388 9.61 -36.84 11.83
N GLU A 389 10.37 -37.56 11.00
CA GLU A 389 10.46 -39.00 11.02
C GLU A 389 11.90 -39.47 11.01
N THR A 390 12.11 -40.65 11.58
CA THR A 390 13.40 -41.31 11.67
C THR A 390 13.35 -42.62 10.92
N TYR A 391 14.28 -42.83 9.99
CA TYR A 391 14.42 -44.09 9.27
C TYR A 391 15.73 -44.76 9.67
N PRO A 392 15.71 -46.02 10.14
CA PRO A 392 16.93 -46.74 10.43
C PRO A 392 17.70 -47.01 9.13
N ILE A 393 19.01 -46.81 9.19
CA ILE A 393 19.96 -47.19 8.15
C ILE A 393 20.81 -48.30 8.79
N PRO A 394 20.73 -49.55 8.29
CA PRO A 394 21.58 -50.63 8.76
C PRO A 394 23.05 -50.20 8.67
N GLN A 395 23.76 -50.30 9.78
CA GLN A 395 25.20 -50.14 9.75
C GLN A 395 25.80 -51.39 9.12
N THR A 396 26.47 -51.24 7.98
CA THR A 396 27.46 -52.23 7.58
C THR A 396 28.54 -52.20 8.65
N PRO A 397 28.90 -53.34 9.26
CA PRO A 397 30.03 -53.37 10.20
C PRO A 397 31.22 -52.74 9.49
N LYS A 398 31.76 -51.65 10.04
CA LYS A 398 33.12 -51.27 9.67
C LYS A 398 33.95 -52.46 10.11
N ASP A 399 34.59 -53.13 9.15
CA ASP A 399 35.57 -54.17 9.43
C ASP A 399 36.44 -53.69 10.59
N GLN A 400 36.65 -54.58 11.56
CA GLN A 400 37.57 -54.36 12.67
C GLN A 400 38.80 -53.61 12.14
N PRO A 401 39.26 -52.53 12.81
CA PRO A 401 40.52 -51.93 12.40
C PRO A 401 41.53 -53.06 12.35
N SER A 402 42.12 -53.30 11.17
CA SER A 402 43.20 -54.25 11.05
C SER A 402 44.20 -53.88 12.14
N ASN A 403 44.53 -54.84 13.00
CA ASN A 403 45.49 -54.66 14.08
C ASN A 403 46.83 -54.25 13.45
N SER A 404 47.02 -52.97 13.18
CA SER A 404 48.26 -52.37 12.67
C SER A 404 49.35 -52.37 13.73
N ASN A 405 48.98 -52.67 14.99
CA ASN A 405 49.92 -52.87 16.09
C ASN A 405 50.80 -54.12 15.90
N THR A 406 50.34 -55.17 15.22
CA THR A 406 51.18 -56.36 14.98
C THR A 406 52.36 -56.07 14.05
N SER A 407 52.20 -55.20 13.04
CA SER A 407 53.30 -54.79 12.17
C SER A 407 54.27 -53.83 12.86
N TYR A 408 53.77 -52.96 13.76
CA TYR A 408 54.61 -52.00 14.47
C TYR A 408 55.51 -52.67 15.53
N PHE A 409 54.97 -53.63 16.29
CA PHE A 409 55.78 -54.43 17.23
C PHE A 409 56.80 -55.33 16.53
N PHE A 410 56.47 -55.86 15.35
CA PHE A 410 57.41 -56.67 14.55
C PHE A 410 58.56 -55.82 13.99
N LEU A 411 58.27 -54.61 13.50
CA LEU A 411 59.30 -53.66 13.04
C LEU A 411 60.19 -53.16 14.18
N LEU A 412 59.63 -52.89 15.37
CA LEU A 412 60.40 -52.51 16.56
C LEU A 412 61.30 -53.65 17.06
N TYR A 413 60.82 -54.90 17.00
CA TYR A 413 61.61 -56.08 17.35
C TYR A 413 62.78 -56.31 16.39
N ILE A 414 62.56 -56.17 15.08
CA ILE A 414 63.63 -56.25 14.07
C ILE A 414 64.64 -55.11 14.25
N ALA A 415 64.19 -53.88 14.50
CA ALA A 415 65.08 -52.75 14.77
C ALA A 415 65.95 -52.97 16.01
N PHE A 416 65.39 -53.54 17.09
CA PHE A 416 66.14 -53.88 18.30
C PHE A 416 67.22 -54.95 18.04
N ILE A 417 66.92 -55.98 17.26
CA ILE A 417 67.88 -57.03 16.90
C ILE A 417 69.02 -56.50 16.02
N ILE A 418 68.75 -55.55 15.12
CA ILE A 418 69.77 -55.00 14.21
C ILE A 418 70.66 -53.96 14.92
N ILE A 419 70.08 -53.13 15.80
CA ILE A 419 70.79 -52.00 16.41
C ILE A 419 71.69 -52.45 17.55
N ILE A 420 71.31 -53.45 18.36
CA ILE A 420 72.10 -53.89 19.51
C ILE A 420 73.51 -54.41 19.12
N PRO A 421 73.67 -55.27 18.10
CA PRO A 421 75.00 -55.70 17.63
C PRO A 421 75.84 -54.55 17.08
N PHE A 422 75.21 -53.56 16.44
CA PHE A 422 75.89 -52.38 15.89
C PHE A 422 76.44 -51.48 17.00
N ILE A 423 75.68 -51.24 18.06
CA ILE A 423 76.13 -50.48 19.23
C ILE A 423 77.25 -51.23 19.96
N ALA A 424 77.15 -52.56 20.10
CA ALA A 424 78.20 -53.38 20.70
C ALA A 424 79.52 -53.36 19.88
N TYR A 425 79.42 -53.37 18.55
CA TYR A 425 80.58 -53.25 17.66
C TYR A 425 81.24 -51.86 17.74
N PHE A 426 80.43 -50.79 17.80
CA PHE A 426 80.94 -49.42 17.93
C PHE A 426 81.63 -49.18 19.28
N MET A 427 81.06 -49.67 20.39
CA MET A 427 81.73 -49.56 21.70
C MET A 427 83.03 -50.36 21.77
N LYS A 428 83.12 -51.51 21.09
CA LYS A 428 84.35 -52.33 21.05
C LYS A 428 85.46 -51.70 20.20
N THR A 429 85.13 -50.95 19.15
CA THR A 429 86.11 -50.24 18.30
C THR A 429 86.59 -48.96 18.95
N TYR A 430 85.73 -48.22 19.65
CA TYR A 430 86.12 -46.98 20.34
C TYR A 430 86.99 -47.20 21.60
N LEU A 431 86.92 -48.38 22.23
CA LEU A 431 87.69 -48.72 23.44
C LEU A 431 89.06 -49.37 23.14
N ASN A 432 89.35 -49.73 21.89
CA ASN A 432 90.60 -50.41 21.50
C ASN A 432 91.65 -49.48 20.83
N GLU A 433 91.36 -48.19 20.64
CA GLU A 433 92.29 -47.20 20.07
C GLU A 433 92.96 -46.28 21.11
N SER A 434 92.88 -46.61 22.41
CA SER A 434 93.53 -45.83 23.48
C SER A 434 94.78 -46.51 24.08
N GLU A 435 95.69 -47.01 23.26
CA GLU A 435 97.04 -47.44 23.69
C GLU A 435 98.12 -46.92 22.73
N GLY A 436 99.09 -46.14 23.25
CA GLY A 436 100.37 -45.81 22.59
C GLY A 436 100.61 -44.31 22.35
N TYR A 437 101.01 -43.54 23.38
CA TYR A 437 102.38 -43.01 23.62
C TYR A 437 102.83 -41.93 22.61
N ASP A 438 103.12 -40.69 23.04
CA ASP A 438 104.51 -40.33 23.38
C ASP A 438 104.68 -39.29 24.52
N ARG A 439 105.80 -39.45 25.24
CA ARG A 439 106.34 -38.59 26.32
C ARG A 439 107.36 -37.57 25.75
N ILE A 440 107.23 -36.29 26.14
CA ILE A 440 108.20 -35.23 26.56
C ILE A 440 109.68 -35.39 26.10
N PRO A 441 110.41 -34.39 25.52
CA PRO A 441 110.47 -32.91 25.57
C PRO A 441 109.31 -32.01 25.95
#